data_AF-A0A3D2MZC5-F1
#
_entry.id   AF-A0A3D2MZC5-F1
#
_cell.length_a   1.000
_cell.length_b   1.000
_cell.length_c   1.000
_cell.angle_alpha   90.00
_cell.angle_beta   90.00
_cell.angle_gamma   90.00
#
_symmetry.space_group_name_H-M   'P 1'
#
loop_
_entity.id
_entity.type
_entity.pdbx_description
1 polymer ?
#
loop_
_entity_poly.entity_id
_entity_poly.type
_entity_poly.pdbx_seq_one_letter_code
_entity_poly.pdbx_strand_id
1 'polypeptide(L)'
;AANTEALRGDLTEFIDATTPLVSGDDDVDTQPTLGFQRVLQRAVFHVQSSGKAEVTGANVLVAIFSEQESQAVYFLKTQDISRLDVVNFITHGVSKT
;
A
#
# COMPACT_ATOMS: atom_id res chain seq x y z
N ALA A 1 7.42 12.14 12.59
CA ALA A 1 6.39 11.07 12.53
C ALA A 1 5.36 11.45 11.47
N ALA A 2 4.85 10.49 10.70
CA ALA A 2 3.87 10.75 9.64
C ALA A 2 2.53 11.21 10.23
N ASN A 3 1.83 12.10 9.53
CA ASN A 3 0.47 12.51 9.89
C ASN A 3 -0.53 11.55 9.23
N THR A 4 -0.96 10.53 9.98
CA THR A 4 -1.86 9.49 9.47
C THR A 4 -3.25 10.01 9.14
N GLU A 5 -3.70 11.08 9.79
CA GLU A 5 -5.02 11.67 9.53
C GLU A 5 -5.00 12.44 8.21
N ALA A 6 -3.94 13.21 7.95
CA ALA A 6 -3.73 13.86 6.66
C ALA A 6 -3.62 12.82 5.53
N LEU A 7 -2.82 11.77 5.72
CA LEU A 7 -2.68 10.69 4.74
C LEU A 7 -4.01 9.98 4.44
N ARG A 8 -4.85 9.77 5.46
CA ARG A 8 -6.19 9.22 5.29
C ARG A 8 -7.05 10.15 4.43
N GLY A 9 -7.06 11.44 4.74
CA GLY A 9 -7.80 12.45 3.98
C GLY A 9 -7.39 12.45 2.51
N ASP A 10 -6.09 12.55 2.23
CA ASP A 10 -5.53 12.56 0.88
C ASP A 10 -5.92 11.29 0.09
N LEU A 11 -5.86 10.11 0.73
CA LEU A 11 -6.23 8.85 0.11
C LEU A 11 -7.73 8.77 -0.20
N THR A 12 -8.58 9.16 0.75
CA THR A 12 -10.04 9.14 0.56
C THR A 12 -10.44 10.09 -0.57
N GLU A 13 -9.94 11.33 -0.56
CA GLU A 13 -10.23 12.31 -1.61
C GLU A 13 -9.81 11.80 -2.99
N PHE A 14 -8.61 11.21 -3.10
CA PHE A 14 -8.14 10.68 -4.37
C PHE A 14 -8.98 9.48 -4.86
N ILE A 15 -9.35 8.57 -3.96
CA ILE A 15 -10.17 7.40 -4.31
C ILE A 15 -11.53 7.87 -4.83
N ASP A 16 -12.18 8.79 -4.12
CA ASP A 16 -13.51 9.32 -4.49
C ASP A 16 -13.46 10.08 -5.82
N ALA A 17 -12.38 10.83 -6.07
CA ALA A 17 -12.24 11.64 -7.28
C ALA A 17 -11.86 10.82 -8.54
N THR A 18 -11.21 9.66 -8.38
CA THR A 18 -10.59 8.95 -9.52
C THR A 18 -11.13 7.54 -9.76
N THR A 19 -11.88 6.97 -8.83
CA THR A 19 -12.46 5.63 -8.99
C THR A 19 -13.79 5.72 -9.71
N PRO A 20 -13.93 5.15 -10.92
CA PRO A 20 -15.20 5.17 -11.63
C PRO A 20 -16.27 4.41 -10.83
N LEU A 21 -17.43 5.03 -10.68
CA LEU A 21 -18.61 4.37 -10.12
C LEU A 21 -19.37 3.68 -11.25
N VAL A 22 -19.75 2.42 -11.02
CA VAL A 22 -20.61 1.69 -11.95
C VAL A 22 -22.02 2.26 -11.84
N SER A 23 -22.59 2.66 -12.97
CA SER A 23 -23.97 3.16 -13.06
C SER A 23 -24.87 2.12 -13.73
N GLY A 24 -25.96 1.73 -13.08
CA GLY A 24 -26.95 0.77 -13.59
C GLY A 24 -27.56 -0.09 -12.49
N ASP A 25 -28.60 -0.88 -12.83
CA ASP A 25 -29.21 -1.91 -11.96
C ASP A 25 -28.49 -3.26 -12.05
N ASP A 26 -27.43 -3.35 -12.87
CA ASP A 26 -26.63 -4.56 -13.00
C ASP A 26 -25.70 -4.69 -11.79
N ASP A 27 -25.78 -5.83 -11.09
CA ASP A 27 -24.93 -6.16 -9.95
C ASP A 27 -23.51 -6.49 -10.46
N VAL A 28 -22.65 -5.48 -10.48
CA VAL A 28 -21.25 -5.61 -10.93
C VAL A 28 -20.32 -5.71 -9.74
N ASP A 29 -19.66 -6.86 -9.61
CA ASP A 29 -18.62 -7.06 -8.60
C ASP A 29 -17.41 -6.15 -8.85
N THR A 30 -17.01 -5.41 -7.80
CA THR A 30 -15.80 -4.58 -7.86
C THR A 30 -14.57 -5.45 -8.07
N GLN A 31 -13.82 -5.17 -9.14
CA GLN A 31 -12.63 -5.92 -9.48
C GLN A 31 -11.36 -5.23 -8.95
N PRO A 32 -10.39 -6.00 -8.43
CA PRO A 32 -9.11 -5.44 -8.02
C PRO A 32 -8.32 -4.95 -9.25
N THR A 33 -7.58 -3.84 -9.08
CA THR A 33 -6.67 -3.37 -10.11
C THR A 33 -5.47 -4.31 -10.27
N LEU A 34 -4.79 -4.26 -11.42
CA LEU A 34 -3.53 -4.97 -11.62
C LEU A 34 -2.46 -4.58 -10.59
N GLY A 35 -2.42 -3.31 -10.19
CA GLY A 35 -1.50 -2.83 -9.15
C GLY A 35 -1.79 -3.47 -7.80
N PHE A 36 -3.07 -3.54 -7.41
CA PHE A 36 -3.50 -4.21 -6.18
C PHE A 36 -3.08 -5.68 -6.17
N GLN A 37 -3.33 -6.41 -7.26
CA GLN A 37 -2.96 -7.82 -7.39
C GLN A 37 -1.44 -8.02 -7.28
N ARG A 38 -0.64 -7.19 -7.96
CA ARG A 38 0.83 -7.26 -7.89
C ARG A 38 1.34 -7.01 -6.48
N VAL A 39 0.77 -6.06 -5.74
CA VAL A 39 1.16 -5.77 -4.35
C VAL A 39 0.96 -7.00 -3.46
N LEU A 40 -0.22 -7.61 -3.52
CA LEU A 40 -0.51 -8.82 -2.73
C LEU A 40 0.41 -9.98 -3.12
N GLN A 41 0.57 -10.23 -4.42
CA GLN A 41 1.44 -11.30 -4.91
C GLN A 41 2.89 -11.10 -4.46
N ARG A 42 3.42 -9.86 -4.55
CA ARG A 42 4.77 -9.55 -4.09
C ARG A 42 4.94 -9.76 -2.59
N ALA A 43 3.96 -9.35 -1.79
CA ALA A 43 4.00 -9.56 -0.34
C ALA A 43 4.02 -11.06 0.00
N VAL A 44 3.17 -11.86 -0.63
CA VAL A 44 3.11 -13.32 -0.47
C VAL A 44 4.44 -13.97 -0.87
N PHE A 45 4.93 -13.66 -2.08
CA PHE A 45 6.17 -14.23 -2.59
C PHE A 45 7.36 -13.88 -1.69
N HIS A 46 7.45 -12.65 -1.22
CA HIS A 46 8.51 -12.21 -0.32
C HIS A 46 8.51 -13.01 1.00
N VAL A 47 7.35 -13.15 1.65
CA VAL A 47 7.20 -13.91 2.90
C VAL A 47 7.55 -15.38 2.69
N GLN A 48 7.05 -16.01 1.64
CA GLN A 48 7.37 -17.39 1.28
C GLN A 48 8.88 -17.59 1.05
N SER A 49 9.51 -16.68 0.30
CA SER A 49 10.97 -16.75 0.04
C SER A 49 11.82 -16.57 1.31
N SER A 50 11.27 -15.92 2.34
CA SER A 50 11.93 -15.72 3.63
C SER A 50 11.71 -16.85 4.63
N GLY A 51 11.01 -17.93 4.22
CA GLY A 51 10.71 -19.08 5.08
C GLY A 51 9.67 -18.80 6.17
N LYS A 52 8.97 -17.66 6.08
CA LYS A 52 7.92 -17.26 7.03
C LYS A 52 6.56 -17.76 6.54
N ALA A 53 5.67 -18.08 7.48
CA ALA A 53 4.35 -18.63 7.18
C ALA A 53 3.26 -17.55 7.04
N GLU A 54 3.47 -16.36 7.62
CA GLU A 54 2.42 -15.35 7.76
C GLU A 54 2.76 -14.06 7.02
N VAL A 55 1.81 -13.58 6.22
CA VAL A 55 1.87 -12.27 5.56
C VAL A 55 1.14 -11.27 6.44
N THR A 56 1.86 -10.25 6.89
CA THR A 56 1.29 -9.16 7.69
C THR A 56 1.03 -7.91 6.84
N GLY A 57 0.25 -6.97 7.37
CA GLY A 57 0.06 -5.65 6.74
C GLY A 57 1.38 -4.89 6.51
N ALA A 58 2.40 -5.13 7.33
CA ALA A 58 3.72 -4.54 7.15
C ALA A 58 4.41 -5.07 5.86
N ASN A 59 4.23 -6.36 5.54
CA ASN A 59 4.73 -6.92 4.28
C ASN A 59 4.02 -6.29 3.07
N VAL A 60 2.71 -6.06 3.17
CA VAL A 60 1.93 -5.39 2.13
C VAL A 60 2.38 -3.94 1.96
N LEU A 61 2.60 -3.20 3.05
CA LEU A 61 3.09 -1.83 3.01
C LEU A 61 4.46 -1.72 2.31
N VAL A 62 5.38 -2.64 2.57
CA VAL A 62 6.66 -2.70 1.84
C VAL A 62 6.44 -2.98 0.34
N ALA A 63 5.51 -3.87 0.00
CA ALA A 63 5.21 -4.22 -1.38
C ALA A 63 4.54 -3.09 -2.18
N ILE A 64 3.80 -2.18 -1.52
CA ILE A 64 3.24 -0.98 -2.15
C ILE A 64 4.33 -0.12 -2.80
N PHE A 65 5.51 0.01 -2.18
CA PHE A 65 6.63 0.76 -2.75
C PHE A 65 7.15 0.22 -4.09
N SER A 66 6.79 -1.00 -4.48
CA SER A 66 7.10 -1.55 -5.81
C SER A 66 6.15 -1.08 -6.90
N GLU A 67 5.04 -0.42 -6.57
CA GLU A 67 4.14 0.28 -7.50
C GLU A 67 4.56 1.75 -7.62
N GLN A 68 5.72 2.00 -8.25
CA GLN A 68 6.40 3.31 -8.25
C GLN A 68 5.54 4.47 -8.79
N GLU A 69 4.65 4.18 -9.73
CA GLU A 69 3.76 5.15 -10.38
C GLU A 69 2.40 5.28 -9.67
N SER A 70 2.19 4.56 -8.56
CA SER A 70 0.93 4.63 -7.82
C SER A 70 0.84 5.88 -6.95
N GLN A 71 -0.38 6.41 -6.85
CA GLN A 71 -0.69 7.52 -5.95
C GLN A 71 -0.42 7.17 -4.48
N ALA A 72 -0.56 5.90 -4.09
CA ALA A 72 -0.21 5.43 -2.75
C ALA A 72 1.27 5.68 -2.42
N VAL A 73 2.19 5.38 -3.35
CA VAL A 73 3.62 5.65 -3.17
C VAL A 73 3.91 7.15 -3.16
N TYR A 74 3.18 7.92 -3.97
CA TYR A 74 3.28 9.38 -3.93
C TYR A 74 2.94 9.93 -2.55
N PHE A 75 1.79 9.57 -1.96
CA PHE A 75 1.39 10.08 -0.65
C PHE A 75 2.28 9.57 0.51
N LEU A 76 2.82 8.35 0.42
CA LEU A 76 3.81 7.89 1.40
C LEU A 76 5.07 8.76 1.36
N LYS A 77 5.52 9.16 0.17
CA LYS A 77 6.68 10.04 0.00
C LYS A 77 6.42 11.47 0.50
N THR A 78 5.20 12.01 0.31
CA THR A 78 4.87 13.36 0.84
C THR A 78 4.88 13.39 2.38
N GLN A 79 4.67 12.25 3.03
CA GLN A 79 4.83 12.06 4.48
C GLN A 79 6.28 11.76 4.91
N ASP A 80 7.26 11.90 4.00
CA ASP A 80 8.68 11.57 4.22
C ASP A 80 8.91 10.10 4.65
N ILE A 81 8.07 9.18 4.16
CA ILE A 81 8.21 7.74 4.38
C ILE A 81 8.86 7.10 3.16
N SER A 82 10.05 6.56 3.34
CA SER A 82 10.73 5.75 2.31
C SER A 82 10.50 4.25 2.52
N ARG A 83 10.73 3.48 1.46
CA ARG A 83 10.77 2.00 1.57
C ARG A 83 11.80 1.54 2.59
N LEU A 84 12.94 2.23 2.67
CA LEU A 84 14.02 1.89 3.59
C LEU A 84 13.58 2.06 5.05
N ASP A 85 12.83 3.12 5.36
CA ASP A 85 12.31 3.37 6.71
C ASP A 85 11.41 2.21 7.16
N VAL A 86 10.49 1.76 6.29
CA VAL A 86 9.57 0.66 6.60
C VAL A 86 10.32 -0.66 6.77
N VAL A 87 11.28 -0.98 5.90
CA VAL A 87 12.09 -2.20 6.00
C VAL A 87 12.95 -2.21 7.27
N ASN A 88 13.54 -1.07 7.62
CA ASN A 88 14.34 -0.93 8.84
C ASN A 88 13.50 -1.13 10.09
N PHE A 89 12.30 -0.56 10.13
CA PHE A 89 11.37 -0.74 11.24
C PHE A 89 10.94 -2.20 11.39
N ILE A 90 10.58 -2.87 10.29
CA ILE A 90 10.15 -4.29 10.34
C ILE A 90 11.29 -5.21 10.80
N THR A 91 12.53 -4.91 10.40
CA THR A 91 13.68 -5.79 10.66
C THR A 91 14.28 -5.56 12.04
N HIS A 92 14.33 -4.31 12.50
CA HIS A 92 15.11 -3.92 13.68
C HIS A 92 14.30 -3.12 14.71
N GLY A 93 13.05 -2.76 14.44
CA GLY A 93 12.23 -1.92 15.32
C GLY A 93 12.71 -0.46 15.44
N VAL A 94 13.64 -0.02 14.59
CA VAL A 94 14.20 1.33 14.65
C VAL A 94 13.24 2.32 13.98
N SER A 95 12.78 3.31 14.73
CA SER A 95 12.02 4.45 14.20
C SER A 95 12.94 5.62 13.87
N LYS A 96 12.58 6.38 12.83
CA LYS A 96 13.24 7.66 12.49
C LYS A 96 12.93 8.67 13.63
N THR A 97 13.97 9.16 14.30
CA THR A 97 13.91 10.27 15.27
C THR A 97 13.65 11.59 14.59
#